data_AF-D3VQX6-F1
#
_entry.id   AF-D3VQX6-F1
#
_cell.length_a   1.000
_cell.length_b   1.000
_cell.length_c   1.000
_cell.angle_alpha   90.00
_cell.angle_beta   90.00
_cell.angle_gamma   90.00
#
_symmetry.space_group_name_H-M   'P 1'
#
loop_
_entity.id
_entity.type
_entity.pdbx_description
1 polymer ?
#
loop_
_entity_poly.entity_id
_entity_poly.type
_entity_poly.pdbx_seq_one_letter_code
_entity_poly.pdbx_strand_id
1 'polypeptide(L)'
;MEGIYSSKELKSVANATDWLIEKPVEKKESKFISNIKALFEKPFRFTVMELAISGLVISLFLVTSSILYFVGLSKLIKAEILFCILYGIILGPIKGAFLGVIADVLALLLTGRIGLWYWTYQLVPAIIAFLSAIYFALFKSSVIARLIIPFVVIISAMATMIYIYTQNIVKLEDGSTGISFANYEKKIKDKTIEYPYLLTLIGIIIYLSLSLVTVITLVSFYFKSKNPKFLDYLLIFSIVTFIQVIYRWIFGPILYIQYRNYIDNKNWGYADKYVTFAIPIIAKSMVNIPIYTFVLSAIYPVVSLLCDKYVGERKQVSY
;
A
#
# COMPACT_ATOMS: atom_id res chain seq x y z
N MET A 1 33.47 81.46 16.94
CA MET A 1 32.21 82.21 16.81
C MET A 1 31.19 81.29 16.18
N GLU A 2 30.00 81.29 16.78
CA GLU A 2 28.90 80.33 16.70
C GLU A 2 28.04 80.45 15.42
N GLY A 3 27.14 79.48 15.25
CA GLY A 3 25.92 79.58 14.43
C GLY A 3 25.73 78.36 13.52
N ILE A 4 25.27 77.21 14.00
CA ILE A 4 23.86 76.80 14.17
C ILE A 4 23.03 77.00 12.89
N TYR A 5 22.87 75.93 12.09
CA TYR A 5 21.57 75.55 11.54
C TYR A 5 21.39 74.03 11.59
N SER A 6 20.27 73.68 12.22
CA SER A 6 19.78 72.35 12.55
C SER A 6 19.28 71.60 11.31
N SER A 7 19.91 70.47 10.95
CA SER A 7 19.48 69.59 9.84
C SER A 7 18.54 68.46 10.30
N LYS A 8 17.70 68.73 11.30
CA LYS A 8 16.76 67.74 11.88
C LYS A 8 15.57 67.35 10.97
N GLU A 9 15.53 67.78 9.71
CA GLU A 9 14.38 67.57 8.81
C GLU A 9 14.71 66.94 7.44
N LEU A 10 15.68 66.02 7.38
CA LEU A 10 15.91 65.19 6.17
C LEU A 10 15.85 63.68 6.45
N LYS A 11 14.98 63.27 7.39
CA LYS A 11 14.62 61.86 7.61
C LYS A 11 13.12 61.65 7.43
N SER A 12 12.61 61.56 6.20
CA SER A 12 11.30 60.91 5.99
C SER A 12 10.96 60.45 4.57
N VAL A 13 11.86 60.48 3.57
CA VAL A 13 11.48 60.06 2.20
C VAL A 13 12.03 58.69 1.79
N ALA A 14 13.01 58.14 2.51
CA ALA A 14 13.59 56.83 2.17
C ALA A 14 12.85 55.61 2.77
N ASN A 15 11.86 55.80 3.65
CA ASN A 15 11.20 54.70 4.35
C ASN A 15 9.80 54.32 3.81
N ALA A 16 9.31 54.97 2.75
CA ALA A 16 7.97 54.70 2.21
C ALA A 16 7.95 53.66 1.08
N THR A 17 9.09 53.39 0.44
CA THR A 17 9.18 52.44 -0.69
C THR A 17 9.63 51.04 -0.29
N ASP A 18 10.16 50.84 0.92
CA ASP A 18 10.54 49.52 1.46
C ASP A 18 9.34 48.65 1.87
N TRP A 19 8.13 49.21 1.84
CA TRP A 19 6.88 48.52 2.24
C TRP A 19 6.15 47.87 1.04
N LEU A 20 6.58 48.15 -0.19
CA LEU A 20 5.94 47.65 -1.41
C LEU A 20 6.71 46.52 -2.10
N ILE A 21 7.85 46.13 -1.56
CA ILE A 21 8.47 44.85 -1.92
C ILE A 21 7.90 43.82 -0.96
N GLU A 22 6.72 43.30 -1.30
CA GLU A 22 6.26 42.02 -0.78
C GLU A 22 7.40 41.03 -0.98
N LYS A 23 8.15 40.74 0.09
CA LYS A 23 9.01 39.55 0.13
C LYS A 23 8.12 38.41 -0.35
N PRO A 24 8.53 37.63 -1.36
CA PRO A 24 7.72 36.49 -1.77
C PRO A 24 7.51 35.68 -0.51
N VAL A 25 6.23 35.56 -0.11
CA VAL A 25 5.84 34.74 1.02
C VAL A 25 6.40 33.36 0.69
N GLU A 26 7.53 33.01 1.33
CA GLU A 26 8.04 31.65 1.32
C GLU A 26 6.91 30.84 1.94
N LYS A 27 6.05 30.29 1.08
CA LYS A 27 5.09 29.28 1.48
C LYS A 27 5.96 28.21 2.10
N LYS A 28 5.94 28.12 3.44
CA LYS A 28 6.38 26.94 4.19
C LYS A 28 5.57 25.78 3.61
N GLU A 29 6.04 25.19 2.52
CA GLU A 29 5.47 23.97 1.98
C GLU A 29 5.41 23.00 3.15
N SER A 30 4.22 22.46 3.39
CA SER A 30 4.05 21.52 4.49
C SER A 30 5.06 20.39 4.28
N LYS A 31 5.75 19.97 5.34
CA LYS A 31 6.71 18.84 5.29
C LYS A 31 6.11 17.59 4.60
N PHE A 32 4.80 17.51 4.56
CA PHE A 32 4.03 16.51 3.85
C PHE A 32 4.16 16.61 2.32
N ILE A 33 3.92 17.79 1.72
CA ILE A 33 3.96 17.98 0.26
C ILE A 33 5.38 17.77 -0.27
N SER A 34 6.39 18.31 0.43
CA SER A 34 7.78 18.15 0.03
C SER A 34 8.25 16.69 0.10
N ASN A 35 7.85 15.93 1.12
CA ASN A 35 8.16 14.50 1.22
C ASN A 35 7.53 13.67 0.10
N ILE A 36 6.28 13.99 -0.31
CA ILE A 36 5.63 13.30 -1.43
C ILE A 36 6.32 13.66 -2.74
N LYS A 37 6.61 14.94 -2.97
CA LYS A 37 7.29 15.42 -4.18
C LYS A 37 8.66 14.76 -4.35
N ALA A 38 9.42 14.62 -3.27
CA ALA A 38 10.73 13.95 -3.26
C ALA A 38 10.68 12.47 -3.70
N LEU A 39 9.55 11.77 -3.55
CA LEU A 39 9.40 10.40 -4.06
C LEU A 39 9.34 10.33 -5.60
N PHE A 40 8.96 11.43 -6.23
CA PHE A 40 8.83 11.55 -7.69
C PHE A 40 9.98 12.37 -8.31
N GLU A 41 10.92 12.86 -7.52
CA GLU A 41 12.12 13.51 -8.02
C GLU A 41 13.08 12.46 -8.60
N LYS A 42 13.37 12.56 -9.92
CA LYS A 42 14.23 11.64 -10.70
C LYS A 42 13.76 10.17 -10.63
N PRO A 43 12.55 9.86 -11.14
CA PRO A 43 11.91 8.57 -10.92
C PRO A 43 12.62 7.36 -11.55
N PHE A 44 13.44 7.58 -12.60
CA PHE A 44 14.07 6.51 -13.39
C PHE A 44 15.59 6.38 -13.19
N ARG A 45 16.23 7.21 -12.36
CA ARG A 45 17.69 7.15 -12.20
C ARG A 45 18.09 6.16 -11.11
N PHE A 46 18.57 4.98 -11.49
CA PHE A 46 19.14 4.00 -10.56
C PHE A 46 20.58 4.37 -10.20
N THR A 47 20.91 4.39 -8.91
CA THR A 47 22.31 4.43 -8.46
C THR A 47 22.92 3.03 -8.45
N VAL A 48 24.25 2.92 -8.47
CA VAL A 48 24.95 1.62 -8.41
C VAL A 48 24.55 0.83 -7.15
N MET A 49 24.41 1.53 -6.02
CA MET A 49 23.97 0.93 -4.76
C MET A 49 22.52 0.43 -4.84
N GLU A 50 21.61 1.22 -5.40
CA GLU A 50 20.21 0.79 -5.60
C GLU A 50 20.13 -0.43 -6.51
N LEU A 51 20.95 -0.50 -7.57
CA LEU A 51 21.01 -1.64 -8.47
C LEU A 51 21.52 -2.90 -7.76
N ALA A 52 22.57 -2.77 -6.93
CA ALA A 52 23.10 -3.87 -6.13
C ALA A 52 22.07 -4.39 -5.11
N ILE A 53 21.36 -3.50 -4.40
CA ILE A 53 20.29 -3.88 -3.48
C ILE A 53 19.15 -4.55 -4.24
N SER A 54 18.76 -4.00 -5.39
CA SER A 54 17.71 -4.57 -6.24
C SER A 54 18.04 -6.01 -6.65
N GLY A 55 19.27 -6.26 -7.10
CA GLY A 55 19.74 -7.61 -7.43
C GLY A 55 19.71 -8.58 -6.25
N LEU A 56 20.13 -8.12 -5.06
CA LEU A 56 20.08 -8.91 -3.84
C LEU A 56 18.64 -9.28 -3.45
N VAL A 57 17.73 -8.30 -3.42
CA VAL A 57 16.35 -8.54 -2.99
C VAL A 57 15.59 -9.38 -4.03
N ILE A 58 15.84 -9.19 -5.34
CA ILE A 58 15.30 -10.10 -6.37
C ILE A 58 15.81 -11.53 -6.15
N SER A 59 17.12 -11.71 -5.92
CA SER A 59 17.69 -13.05 -5.70
C SER A 59 17.03 -13.76 -4.52
N LEU A 60 16.85 -13.06 -3.40
CA LEU A 60 16.12 -13.59 -2.24
C LEU A 60 14.66 -13.92 -2.57
N PHE A 61 13.98 -13.10 -3.36
CA PHE A 61 12.62 -13.36 -3.81
C PHE A 61 12.55 -14.63 -4.69
N LEU A 62 13.47 -14.79 -5.64
CA LEU A 62 13.52 -15.94 -6.54
C LEU A 62 13.80 -17.24 -5.78
N VAL A 63 14.76 -17.22 -4.86
CA VAL A 63 15.08 -18.36 -3.99
C VAL A 63 13.87 -18.72 -3.14
N THR A 64 13.27 -17.74 -2.46
CA THR A 64 12.09 -17.98 -1.59
C THR A 64 10.91 -18.52 -2.40
N SER A 65 10.64 -17.94 -3.57
CA SER A 65 9.53 -18.37 -4.43
C SER A 65 9.74 -19.78 -4.99
N SER A 66 10.98 -20.13 -5.32
CA SER A 66 11.35 -21.48 -5.78
C SER A 66 11.17 -22.50 -4.67
N ILE A 67 11.66 -22.21 -3.45
CA ILE A 67 11.49 -23.09 -2.29
C ILE A 67 10.00 -23.29 -2.00
N LEU A 68 9.20 -22.22 -1.94
CA LEU A 68 7.76 -22.34 -1.70
C LEU A 68 7.05 -23.15 -2.79
N TYR A 69 7.51 -23.05 -4.03
CA TYR A 69 6.97 -23.84 -5.14
C TYR A 69 7.31 -25.32 -4.99
N PHE A 70 8.58 -25.68 -4.79
CA PHE A 70 9.01 -27.08 -4.69
C PHE A 70 8.48 -27.78 -3.43
N VAL A 71 8.30 -27.05 -2.32
CA VAL A 71 7.68 -27.57 -1.09
C VAL A 71 6.15 -27.64 -1.19
N GLY A 72 5.54 -27.06 -2.23
CA GLY A 72 4.08 -27.04 -2.43
C GLY A 72 3.34 -26.00 -1.58
N LEU A 73 4.05 -25.18 -0.83
CA LEU A 73 3.49 -24.11 0.02
C LEU A 73 3.05 -22.87 -0.77
N SER A 74 3.39 -22.76 -2.05
CA SER A 74 3.04 -21.63 -2.92
C SER A 74 1.53 -21.40 -3.09
N LYS A 75 0.69 -22.40 -2.75
CA LYS A 75 -0.78 -22.29 -2.75
C LYS A 75 -1.35 -21.63 -1.49
N LEU A 76 -0.57 -21.60 -0.41
CA LEU A 76 -0.96 -21.05 0.89
C LEU A 76 -0.30 -19.69 1.12
N ILE A 77 1.01 -19.61 0.90
CA ILE A 77 1.86 -18.44 1.17
C ILE A 77 2.44 -17.98 -0.16
N LYS A 78 2.26 -16.70 -0.47
CA LYS A 78 2.84 -16.03 -1.64
C LYS A 78 3.94 -15.08 -1.21
N ALA A 79 5.19 -15.42 -1.50
CA ALA A 79 6.35 -14.54 -1.25
C ALA A 79 6.23 -13.19 -1.96
N GLU A 80 5.59 -13.17 -3.13
CA GLU A 80 5.36 -11.98 -3.96
C GLU A 80 4.92 -10.75 -3.15
N ILE A 81 3.92 -10.91 -2.28
CA ILE A 81 3.37 -9.78 -1.50
C ILE A 81 4.42 -9.21 -0.53
N LEU A 82 5.19 -10.08 0.13
CA LEU A 82 6.24 -9.67 1.08
C LEU A 82 7.32 -8.85 0.37
N PHE A 83 7.84 -9.39 -0.73
CA PHE A 83 8.93 -8.75 -1.45
C PHE A 83 8.48 -7.50 -2.19
N CYS A 84 7.26 -7.45 -2.73
CA CYS A 84 6.73 -6.24 -3.35
C CYS A 84 6.57 -5.08 -2.35
N ILE A 85 6.16 -5.37 -1.11
CA ILE A 85 6.17 -4.36 -0.04
C ILE A 85 7.60 -3.84 0.20
N LEU A 86 8.59 -4.74 0.29
CA LEU A 86 9.99 -4.37 0.47
C LEU A 86 10.53 -3.54 -0.69
N TYR A 87 10.22 -3.89 -1.94
CA TYR A 87 10.62 -3.13 -3.13
C TYR A 87 10.11 -1.69 -3.06
N GLY A 88 8.84 -1.50 -2.68
CA GLY A 88 8.25 -0.18 -2.51
C GLY A 88 8.89 0.63 -1.39
N ILE A 89 9.13 0.02 -0.23
CA ILE A 89 9.74 0.70 0.93
C ILE A 89 11.19 1.11 0.64
N ILE A 90 11.98 0.25 0.01
CA ILE A 90 13.42 0.47 -0.21
C ILE A 90 13.66 1.46 -1.36
N LEU A 91 13.03 1.23 -2.52
CA LEU A 91 13.35 1.93 -3.77
C LEU A 91 12.37 3.06 -4.11
N GLY A 92 11.25 3.14 -3.40
CA GLY A 92 10.18 4.08 -3.71
C GLY A 92 9.20 3.57 -4.78
N PRO A 93 8.24 4.42 -5.18
CA PRO A 93 7.04 3.95 -5.89
C PRO A 93 7.35 3.42 -7.30
N ILE A 94 8.10 4.17 -8.11
CA ILE A 94 8.30 3.84 -9.53
C ILE A 94 9.36 2.74 -9.70
N LYS A 95 10.52 2.88 -9.04
CA LYS A 95 11.59 1.88 -9.08
C LYS A 95 11.14 0.54 -8.47
N GLY A 96 10.43 0.59 -7.34
CA GLY A 96 9.88 -0.60 -6.70
C GLY A 96 8.83 -1.28 -7.56
N ALA A 97 7.94 -0.52 -8.22
CA ALA A 97 6.95 -1.06 -9.14
C ALA A 97 7.60 -1.77 -10.34
N PHE A 98 8.60 -1.14 -10.95
CA PHE A 98 9.38 -1.74 -12.04
C PHE A 98 10.06 -3.04 -11.61
N LEU A 99 10.67 -3.03 -10.43
CA LEU A 99 11.33 -4.21 -9.87
C LEU A 99 10.34 -5.35 -9.60
N GLY A 100 9.14 -5.03 -9.10
CA GLY A 100 8.08 -6.00 -8.86
C GLY A 100 7.66 -6.74 -10.13
N VAL A 101 7.53 -6.02 -11.25
CA VAL A 101 7.21 -6.63 -12.56
C VAL A 101 8.32 -7.57 -13.00
N ILE A 102 9.58 -7.11 -12.99
CA ILE A 102 10.72 -7.93 -13.40
C ILE A 102 10.82 -9.19 -12.55
N ALA A 103 10.73 -9.02 -11.23
CA ALA A 103 10.84 -10.11 -10.27
C ALA A 103 9.79 -11.20 -10.57
N ASP A 104 8.54 -10.80 -10.73
CA ASP A 104 7.44 -11.75 -10.98
C ASP A 104 7.58 -12.48 -12.33
N VAL A 105 7.97 -11.78 -13.41
CA VAL A 105 8.30 -12.43 -14.70
C VAL A 105 9.44 -13.44 -14.54
N LEU A 106 10.51 -13.09 -13.83
CA LEU A 106 11.64 -14.00 -13.58
C LEU A 106 11.22 -15.20 -12.73
N ALA A 107 10.31 -15.04 -11.76
CA ALA A 107 9.79 -16.15 -10.97
C ALA A 107 8.90 -17.09 -11.80
N LEU A 108 8.08 -16.56 -12.71
CA LEU A 108 7.31 -17.37 -13.66
C LEU A 108 8.22 -18.15 -14.59
N LEU A 109 9.28 -17.50 -15.11
CA LEU A 109 10.28 -18.15 -15.95
C LEU A 109 11.00 -19.28 -15.19
N LEU A 110 11.49 -19.00 -13.99
CA LEU A 110 12.24 -19.96 -13.16
C LEU A 110 11.40 -21.17 -12.74
N THR A 111 10.10 -20.97 -12.52
CA THR A 111 9.17 -22.06 -12.16
C THR A 111 8.52 -22.74 -13.36
N GLY A 112 8.93 -22.42 -14.60
CA GLY A 112 8.40 -23.02 -15.83
C GLY A 112 6.95 -22.67 -16.14
N ARG A 113 6.41 -21.60 -15.53
CA ARG A 113 5.00 -21.17 -15.62
C ARG A 113 4.80 -19.93 -16.48
N ILE A 114 5.75 -19.62 -17.36
CA ILE A 114 5.65 -18.45 -18.25
C ILE A 114 4.42 -18.50 -19.17
N GLY A 115 3.92 -19.69 -19.53
CA GLY A 115 2.66 -19.83 -20.27
C GLY A 115 1.40 -19.40 -19.50
N LEU A 116 1.51 -19.18 -18.19
CA LEU A 116 0.45 -18.62 -17.34
C LEU A 116 0.54 -17.09 -17.23
N TRP A 117 1.41 -16.46 -18.02
CA TRP A 117 1.58 -15.01 -18.03
C TRP A 117 0.30 -14.32 -18.51
N TYR A 118 -0.19 -13.37 -17.71
CA TYR A 118 -1.34 -12.55 -18.06
C TYR A 118 -1.13 -11.13 -17.55
N TRP A 119 -1.27 -10.17 -18.47
CA TRP A 119 -0.83 -8.79 -18.24
C TRP A 119 -1.52 -8.12 -17.05
N THR A 120 -2.80 -8.39 -16.77
CA THR A 120 -3.47 -7.78 -15.60
C THR A 120 -2.95 -8.32 -14.28
N TYR A 121 -2.55 -9.60 -14.24
CA TYR A 121 -1.88 -10.19 -13.09
C TYR A 121 -0.48 -9.61 -12.89
N GLN A 122 0.22 -9.34 -13.99
CA GLN A 122 1.57 -8.79 -13.95
C GLN A 122 1.63 -7.37 -13.36
N LEU A 123 0.52 -6.63 -13.45
CA LEU A 123 0.42 -5.31 -12.82
C LEU A 123 0.31 -5.40 -11.29
N VAL A 124 -0.16 -6.50 -10.72
CA VAL A 124 -0.37 -6.62 -9.27
C VAL A 124 0.91 -6.36 -8.46
N PRO A 125 2.06 -7.02 -8.73
CA PRO A 125 3.34 -6.70 -8.10
C PRO A 125 3.70 -5.21 -8.14
N ALA A 126 3.48 -4.59 -9.30
CA ALA A 126 3.83 -3.19 -9.55
C ALA A 126 3.02 -2.26 -8.65
N ILE A 127 1.70 -2.46 -8.60
CA ILE A 127 0.81 -1.58 -7.85
C ILE A 127 0.94 -1.84 -6.34
N ILE A 128 1.26 -3.07 -5.90
CA ILE A 128 1.59 -3.36 -4.50
C ILE A 128 2.81 -2.56 -4.06
N ALA A 129 3.91 -2.60 -4.83
CA ALA A 129 5.12 -1.84 -4.49
C ALA A 129 4.86 -0.33 -4.53
N PHE A 130 4.12 0.14 -5.53
CA PHE A 130 3.74 1.55 -5.66
C PHE A 130 2.95 2.06 -4.44
N LEU A 131 1.86 1.37 -4.08
CA LEU A 131 1.06 1.74 -2.92
C LEU A 131 1.84 1.61 -1.61
N SER A 132 2.73 0.63 -1.51
CA SER A 132 3.57 0.45 -0.34
C SER A 132 4.49 1.64 -0.09
N ALA A 133 5.10 2.17 -1.14
CA ALA A 133 5.97 3.33 -1.08
C ALA A 133 5.21 4.60 -0.65
N ILE A 134 4.03 4.83 -1.24
CA ILE A 134 3.17 5.96 -0.88
C ILE A 134 2.75 5.84 0.59
N TYR A 135 2.29 4.66 1.00
CA TYR A 135 1.88 4.41 2.38
C TYR A 135 3.02 4.69 3.36
N PHE A 136 4.22 4.18 3.07
CA PHE A 136 5.41 4.37 3.89
C PHE A 136 5.77 5.86 4.04
N ALA A 137 5.73 6.63 2.95
CA ALA A 137 5.99 8.06 2.99
C ALA A 137 4.94 8.85 3.78
N LEU A 138 3.66 8.53 3.60
CA LEU A 138 2.57 9.12 4.38
C LEU A 138 2.76 8.83 5.88
N PHE A 139 3.09 7.58 6.23
CA PHE A 139 3.33 7.16 7.60
C PHE A 139 4.52 7.90 8.23
N LYS A 140 5.65 8.04 7.52
CA LYS A 140 6.85 8.71 8.06
C LYS A 140 6.73 10.24 8.15
N SER A 141 5.73 10.85 7.53
CA SER A 141 5.57 12.31 7.44
C SER A 141 5.49 13.04 8.79
N SER A 142 4.77 12.48 9.78
CA SER A 142 4.61 13.08 11.11
C SER A 142 4.24 12.01 12.15
N VAL A 143 4.48 12.29 13.45
CA VAL A 143 4.10 11.37 14.54
C VAL A 143 2.59 11.15 14.57
N ILE A 144 1.80 12.19 14.31
CA ILE A 144 0.33 12.10 14.25
C ILE A 144 -0.09 11.19 13.09
N ALA A 145 0.54 11.32 11.91
CA ALA A 145 0.26 10.47 10.77
C ALA A 145 0.54 8.98 11.08
N ARG A 146 1.62 8.67 11.82
CA ARG A 146 1.93 7.29 12.27
C ARG A 146 0.81 6.67 13.10
N LEU A 147 0.07 7.49 13.84
CA LEU A 147 -1.03 7.05 14.68
C LEU A 147 -2.35 6.97 13.91
N ILE A 148 -2.66 7.99 13.11
CA ILE A 148 -3.98 8.12 12.44
C ILE A 148 -4.10 7.22 11.21
N ILE A 149 -3.07 7.13 10.37
CA ILE A 149 -3.14 6.41 9.08
C ILE A 149 -3.59 4.95 9.25
N PRO A 150 -3.05 4.16 10.21
CA PRO A 150 -3.52 2.80 10.46
C PRO A 150 -5.03 2.69 10.74
N PHE A 151 -5.60 3.61 11.51
CA PHE A 151 -7.05 3.65 11.76
C PHE A 151 -7.81 3.95 10.48
N VAL A 152 -7.40 4.99 9.74
CA VAL A 152 -8.05 5.38 8.48
C VAL A 152 -8.06 4.21 7.50
N VAL A 153 -6.96 3.47 7.40
CA VAL A 153 -6.84 2.29 6.54
C VAL A 153 -7.77 1.16 6.95
N ILE A 154 -7.84 0.80 8.23
CA ILE A 154 -8.69 -0.31 8.66
C ILE A 154 -10.17 0.07 8.56
N ILE A 155 -10.53 1.31 8.92
CA ILE A 155 -11.91 1.80 8.84
C ILE A 155 -12.35 1.92 7.37
N SER A 156 -11.50 2.47 6.49
CA SER A 156 -11.81 2.55 5.05
C SER A 156 -11.91 1.17 4.40
N ALA A 157 -11.04 0.22 4.78
CA ALA A 157 -11.14 -1.17 4.38
C ALA A 157 -12.48 -1.79 4.80
N MET A 158 -12.88 -1.59 6.06
CA MET A 158 -14.16 -2.08 6.60
C MET A 158 -15.36 -1.47 5.87
N ALA A 159 -15.37 -0.15 5.71
CA ALA A 159 -16.43 0.56 4.99
C ALA A 159 -16.55 0.10 3.54
N THR A 160 -15.41 -0.07 2.84
CA THR A 160 -15.38 -0.54 1.45
C THR A 160 -15.91 -1.96 1.33
N MET A 161 -15.50 -2.86 2.23
CA MET A 161 -16.00 -4.24 2.21
C MET A 161 -17.50 -4.32 2.52
N ILE A 162 -17.98 -3.57 3.51
CA ILE A 162 -19.43 -3.49 3.80
C ILE A 162 -20.18 -2.92 2.59
N TYR A 163 -19.65 -1.88 1.94
CA TYR A 163 -20.26 -1.30 0.76
C TYR A 163 -20.39 -2.32 -0.38
N ILE A 164 -19.29 -3.00 -0.73
CA ILE A 164 -19.30 -4.05 -1.76
C ILE A 164 -20.31 -5.14 -1.39
N TYR A 165 -20.29 -5.58 -0.14
CA TYR A 165 -21.17 -6.64 0.35
C TYR A 165 -22.57 -6.16 0.78
N THR A 166 -23.02 -4.97 0.41
CA THR A 166 -24.41 -4.56 0.66
C THR A 166 -25.06 -3.88 -0.55
N GLN A 167 -24.27 -3.18 -1.36
CA GLN A 167 -24.75 -2.41 -2.50
C GLN A 167 -24.63 -3.15 -3.83
N ASN A 168 -23.71 -4.10 -3.95
CA ASN A 168 -23.43 -4.82 -5.20
C ASN A 168 -24.11 -6.21 -5.27
N ILE A 169 -25.07 -6.48 -4.39
CA ILE A 169 -25.79 -7.76 -4.35
C ILE A 169 -26.80 -7.84 -5.49
N VAL A 170 -26.78 -8.95 -6.22
CA VAL A 170 -27.74 -9.29 -7.28
C VAL A 170 -28.21 -10.74 -7.08
N LYS A 171 -29.44 -11.07 -7.50
CA LYS A 171 -29.97 -12.45 -7.55
C LYS A 171 -29.76 -12.97 -8.95
N LEU A 172 -29.25 -14.18 -9.04
CA LEU A 172 -29.07 -14.92 -10.27
C LEU A 172 -30.38 -15.57 -10.70
N GLU A 173 -30.40 -16.07 -11.93
CA GLU A 173 -31.56 -16.74 -12.52
C GLU A 173 -31.94 -18.05 -11.79
N ASP A 174 -30.96 -18.67 -11.13
CA ASP A 174 -31.15 -19.86 -10.28
C ASP A 174 -31.66 -19.53 -8.87
N GLY A 175 -31.89 -18.24 -8.57
CA GLY A 175 -32.32 -17.76 -7.26
C GLY A 175 -31.19 -17.53 -6.26
N SER A 176 -29.94 -17.85 -6.63
CA SER A 176 -28.77 -17.64 -5.76
C SER A 176 -28.35 -16.18 -5.69
N THR A 177 -27.53 -15.83 -4.71
CA THR A 177 -27.04 -14.45 -4.50
C THR A 177 -25.59 -14.28 -4.95
N GLY A 178 -25.35 -13.20 -5.69
CA GLY A 178 -24.06 -12.88 -6.30
C GLY A 178 -23.64 -11.42 -6.13
N ILE A 179 -22.39 -11.11 -6.49
CA ILE A 179 -21.84 -9.75 -6.47
C ILE A 179 -21.53 -9.27 -7.89
N SER A 180 -22.23 -8.21 -8.34
CA SER A 180 -21.99 -7.60 -9.65
C SER A 180 -21.44 -6.18 -9.51
N PHE A 181 -20.40 -5.86 -10.29
CA PHE A 181 -19.79 -4.53 -10.34
C PHE A 181 -20.29 -3.69 -11.52
N ALA A 182 -21.11 -4.26 -12.41
CA ALA A 182 -21.80 -3.50 -13.45
C ALA A 182 -23.06 -2.87 -12.86
N ASN A 183 -23.46 -1.69 -13.37
CA ASN A 183 -24.76 -1.06 -13.10
C ASN A 183 -25.89 -1.95 -13.67
N TYR A 184 -26.15 -3.08 -13.02
CA TYR A 184 -27.28 -3.92 -13.34
C TYR A 184 -28.50 -3.27 -12.69
N GLU A 185 -29.45 -2.84 -13.51
CA GLU A 185 -30.69 -2.14 -13.09
C GLU A 185 -31.56 -2.97 -12.14
N LYS A 186 -31.26 -4.26 -11.95
CA LYS A 186 -31.96 -5.15 -11.01
C LYS A 186 -31.38 -5.05 -9.59
N LYS A 187 -31.45 -3.86 -8.98
CA LYS A 187 -31.34 -3.74 -7.51
C LYS A 187 -32.59 -4.35 -6.90
N ILE A 188 -32.43 -5.45 -6.18
CA ILE A 188 -33.55 -6.23 -5.66
C ILE A 188 -34.18 -5.50 -4.47
N LYS A 189 -35.51 -5.36 -4.51
CA LYS A 189 -36.32 -4.85 -3.38
C LYS A 189 -36.48 -5.89 -2.25
N ASP A 190 -36.39 -7.19 -2.56
CA ASP A 190 -36.45 -8.32 -1.62
C ASP A 190 -35.09 -8.99 -1.35
N LYS A 191 -34.41 -8.54 -0.29
CA LYS A 191 -33.09 -9.02 0.15
C LYS A 191 -33.18 -10.32 0.96
N THR A 192 -33.64 -11.41 0.36
CA THR A 192 -33.38 -12.75 0.94
C THR A 192 -31.94 -13.11 0.62
N ILE A 193 -31.04 -12.81 1.56
CA ILE A 193 -29.60 -13.04 1.46
C ILE A 193 -29.32 -14.50 1.80
N GLU A 194 -28.52 -15.19 0.99
CA GLU A 194 -28.15 -16.57 1.28
C GLU A 194 -27.17 -16.68 2.46
N TYR A 195 -27.26 -17.79 3.19
CA TYR A 195 -26.43 -18.09 4.35
C TYR A 195 -24.91 -17.98 4.13
N PRO A 196 -24.29 -18.53 3.06
CA PRO A 196 -22.85 -18.44 2.85
C PRO A 196 -22.38 -16.99 2.76
N TYR A 197 -23.15 -16.13 2.10
CA TYR A 197 -22.85 -14.71 1.95
C TYR A 197 -22.78 -13.98 3.29
N LEU A 198 -23.82 -14.15 4.11
CA LEU A 198 -23.92 -13.50 5.42
C LEU A 198 -22.77 -13.93 6.33
N LEU A 199 -22.40 -15.22 6.29
CA LEU A 199 -21.25 -15.74 7.01
C LEU A 199 -19.94 -15.08 6.58
N THR A 200 -19.74 -14.85 5.26
CA THR A 200 -18.54 -14.16 4.77
C THR A 200 -18.44 -12.73 5.31
N LEU A 201 -19.56 -12.01 5.30
CA LEU A 201 -19.61 -10.61 5.74
C LEU A 201 -19.34 -10.52 7.24
N ILE A 202 -19.96 -11.40 8.05
CA ILE A 202 -19.69 -11.51 9.48
C ILE A 202 -18.20 -11.80 9.72
N GLY A 203 -17.62 -12.76 9.00
CA GLY A 203 -16.21 -13.10 9.14
C GLY A 203 -15.28 -11.93 8.84
N ILE A 204 -15.55 -11.18 7.76
CA ILE A 204 -14.82 -9.96 7.38
C ILE A 204 -14.92 -8.90 8.48
N ILE A 205 -16.14 -8.64 8.98
CA ILE A 205 -16.38 -7.65 10.04
C ILE A 205 -15.61 -8.05 11.30
N ILE A 206 -15.75 -9.29 11.77
CA ILE A 206 -15.05 -9.80 12.96
C ILE A 206 -13.53 -9.61 12.80
N TYR A 207 -12.97 -10.00 11.66
CA TYR A 207 -11.54 -9.87 11.42
C TYR A 207 -11.07 -8.41 11.42
N LEU A 208 -11.79 -7.51 10.76
CA LEU A 208 -11.42 -6.10 10.70
C LEU A 208 -11.61 -5.41 12.06
N SER A 209 -12.62 -5.81 12.84
CA SER A 209 -12.77 -5.40 14.23
C SER A 209 -11.59 -5.86 15.09
N LEU A 210 -11.17 -7.13 14.97
CA LEU A 210 -9.97 -7.62 15.67
C LEU A 210 -8.69 -6.90 15.23
N SER A 211 -8.58 -6.56 13.94
CA SER A 211 -7.47 -5.75 13.41
C SER A 211 -7.46 -4.35 14.02
N LEU A 212 -8.64 -3.75 14.20
CA LEU A 212 -8.80 -2.45 14.86
C LEU A 212 -8.44 -2.51 16.34
N VAL A 213 -8.87 -3.56 17.06
CA VAL A 213 -8.44 -3.83 18.44
C VAL A 213 -6.92 -3.94 18.52
N THR A 214 -6.30 -4.67 17.57
CA THR A 214 -4.83 -4.81 17.49
C THR A 214 -4.14 -3.44 17.35
N VAL A 215 -4.66 -2.57 16.48
CA VAL A 215 -4.15 -1.19 16.34
C VAL A 215 -4.31 -0.40 17.64
N ILE A 216 -5.47 -0.45 18.29
CA ILE A 216 -5.69 0.23 19.58
C ILE A 216 -4.71 -0.27 20.65
N THR A 217 -4.48 -1.58 20.73
CA THR A 217 -3.55 -2.18 21.69
C THR A 217 -2.12 -1.74 21.43
N LEU A 218 -1.66 -1.76 20.17
CA LEU A 218 -0.30 -1.31 19.81
C LEU A 218 -0.10 0.18 20.09
N VAL A 219 -1.11 1.01 19.78
CA VAL A 219 -1.08 2.45 20.08
C VAL A 219 -1.06 2.69 21.60
N SER A 220 -1.87 1.97 22.37
CA SER A 220 -1.88 2.03 23.83
C SER A 220 -0.52 1.66 24.43
N PHE A 221 0.10 0.58 23.93
CA PHE A 221 1.45 0.18 24.36
C PHE A 221 2.53 1.18 23.94
N TYR A 222 2.40 1.82 22.78
CA TYR A 222 3.26 2.93 22.39
C TYR A 222 3.13 4.11 23.38
N PHE A 223 1.92 4.49 23.78
CA PHE A 223 1.74 5.58 24.75
C PHE A 223 2.29 5.24 26.13
N LYS A 224 2.17 3.98 26.57
CA LYS A 224 2.69 3.50 27.87
C LYS A 224 4.20 3.36 27.92
N SER A 225 4.82 2.79 26.87
CA SER A 225 6.25 2.47 26.85
C SER A 225 7.12 3.50 26.14
N LYS A 226 6.51 4.33 25.27
CA LYS A 226 7.19 5.22 24.32
C LYS A 226 8.23 4.53 23.42
N ASN A 227 8.15 3.21 23.27
CA ASN A 227 9.09 2.45 22.47
C ASN A 227 8.76 2.58 20.96
N PRO A 228 9.69 3.08 20.12
CA PRO A 228 9.43 3.28 18.69
C PRO A 228 9.15 1.98 17.93
N LYS A 229 9.58 0.82 18.45
CA LYS A 229 9.31 -0.48 17.82
C LYS A 229 7.81 -0.73 17.62
N PHE A 230 6.95 -0.26 18.52
CA PHE A 230 5.51 -0.40 18.37
C PHE A 230 4.97 0.36 17.15
N LEU A 231 5.58 1.50 16.79
CA LEU A 231 5.22 2.24 15.58
C LEU A 231 5.70 1.52 14.32
N ASP A 232 6.83 0.82 14.37
CA ASP A 232 7.32 0.02 13.26
C ASP A 232 6.45 -1.23 13.04
N TYR A 233 6.05 -1.91 14.12
CA TYR A 233 5.05 -2.98 14.05
C TYR A 233 3.72 -2.47 13.50
N LEU A 234 3.27 -1.29 13.96
CA LEU A 234 2.04 -0.67 13.48
C LEU A 234 2.11 -0.35 11.99
N LEU A 235 3.23 0.18 11.50
CA LEU A 235 3.50 0.42 10.08
C LEU A 235 3.34 -0.87 9.27
N ILE A 236 4.04 -1.93 9.67
CA ILE A 236 4.06 -3.20 8.95
C ILE A 236 2.71 -3.91 9.00
N PHE A 237 2.05 -3.94 10.15
CA PHE A 237 0.73 -4.57 10.27
C PHE A 237 -0.31 -3.87 9.39
N SER A 238 -0.31 -2.53 9.40
CA SER A 238 -1.29 -1.74 8.66
C SER A 238 -1.07 -1.77 7.14
N ILE A 239 0.18 -1.68 6.66
CA ILE A 239 0.49 -1.78 5.23
C ILE A 239 0.17 -3.18 4.68
N VAL A 240 0.48 -4.25 5.44
CA VAL A 240 0.15 -5.63 5.04
C VAL A 240 -1.36 -5.81 4.99
N THR A 241 -2.09 -5.36 6.00
CA THR A 241 -3.56 -5.45 6.03
C THR A 241 -4.18 -4.67 4.88
N PHE A 242 -3.72 -3.44 4.62
CA PHE A 242 -4.17 -2.61 3.50
C PHE A 242 -4.05 -3.33 2.16
N ILE A 243 -2.86 -3.86 1.87
CA ILE A 243 -2.58 -4.55 0.62
C ILE A 243 -3.42 -5.82 0.49
N GLN A 244 -3.58 -6.57 1.57
CA GLN A 244 -4.35 -7.82 1.55
C GLN A 244 -5.83 -7.55 1.29
N VAL A 245 -6.42 -6.54 1.94
CA VAL A 245 -7.82 -6.20 1.70
C VAL A 245 -8.02 -5.69 0.27
N ILE A 246 -7.24 -4.69 -0.16
CA ILE A 246 -7.43 -4.11 -1.50
C ILE A 246 -7.14 -5.12 -2.59
N TYR A 247 -5.94 -5.71 -2.61
CA TYR A 247 -5.55 -6.56 -3.74
C TYR A 247 -6.12 -7.94 -3.66
N ARG A 248 -6.17 -8.57 -2.49
CA ARG A 248 -6.61 -9.96 -2.43
C ARG A 248 -8.10 -10.08 -2.20
N TRP A 249 -8.71 -9.25 -1.37
CA TRP A 249 -10.11 -9.43 -1.04
C TRP A 249 -11.02 -8.80 -2.10
N ILE A 250 -10.64 -7.64 -2.63
CA ILE A 250 -11.42 -6.94 -3.66
C ILE A 250 -10.96 -7.36 -5.06
N PHE A 251 -9.71 -7.06 -5.43
CA PHE A 251 -9.25 -7.32 -6.81
C PHE A 251 -8.95 -8.79 -7.09
N GLY A 252 -8.58 -9.58 -6.09
CA GLY A 252 -8.13 -10.96 -6.26
C GLY A 252 -9.15 -11.85 -6.99
N PRO A 253 -10.42 -11.91 -6.55
CA PRO A 253 -11.46 -12.67 -7.23
C PRO A 253 -11.74 -12.14 -8.64
N ILE A 254 -11.75 -10.81 -8.83
CA ILE A 254 -12.00 -10.17 -10.13
C ILE A 254 -10.94 -10.58 -11.14
N LEU A 255 -9.66 -10.42 -10.76
CA LEU A 255 -8.53 -10.80 -11.59
C LEU A 255 -8.57 -12.29 -11.90
N TYR A 256 -8.84 -13.14 -10.91
CA TYR A 256 -8.90 -14.58 -11.12
C TYR A 256 -9.98 -15.00 -12.10
N ILE A 257 -11.17 -14.39 -12.03
CA ILE A 257 -12.24 -14.64 -13.00
C ILE A 257 -11.80 -14.23 -14.41
N GLN A 258 -11.23 -13.02 -14.57
CA GLN A 258 -10.72 -12.56 -15.87
C GLN A 258 -9.65 -13.47 -16.45
N TYR A 259 -8.70 -13.88 -15.61
CA TYR A 259 -7.62 -14.77 -16.00
C TYR A 259 -8.11 -16.15 -16.45
N ARG A 260 -9.06 -16.74 -15.72
CA ARG A 260 -9.65 -18.03 -16.12
C ARG A 260 -10.50 -17.91 -17.38
N ASN A 261 -11.18 -16.78 -17.58
CA ASN A 261 -11.88 -16.50 -18.83
C ASN A 261 -10.89 -16.36 -20.00
N TYR A 262 -9.74 -15.73 -19.80
CA TYR A 262 -8.69 -15.57 -20.81
C TYR A 262 -7.97 -16.89 -21.16
N ILE A 263 -7.51 -17.64 -20.15
CA ILE A 263 -6.72 -18.86 -20.40
C ILE A 263 -7.58 -20.06 -20.76
N ASP A 264 -8.70 -20.27 -20.06
CA ASP A 264 -9.54 -21.45 -20.27
C ASP A 264 -10.70 -21.20 -21.24
N ASN A 265 -10.79 -20.01 -21.88
CA ASN A 265 -11.92 -19.58 -22.70
C ASN A 265 -13.29 -19.76 -22.01
N LYS A 266 -13.34 -19.47 -20.71
CA LYS A 266 -14.58 -19.52 -19.93
C LYS A 266 -15.34 -18.21 -20.04
N ASN A 267 -16.67 -18.29 -19.91
CA ASN A 267 -17.56 -17.12 -19.89
C ASN A 267 -18.15 -16.92 -18.49
N TRP A 268 -17.31 -16.94 -17.46
CA TRP A 268 -17.78 -16.74 -16.09
C TRP A 268 -18.14 -15.28 -15.83
N GLY A 269 -19.36 -15.06 -15.35
CA GLY A 269 -19.81 -13.76 -14.85
C GLY A 269 -19.29 -13.48 -13.44
N TYR A 270 -19.07 -12.20 -13.13
CA TYR A 270 -18.65 -11.79 -11.79
C TYR A 270 -19.71 -12.11 -10.72
N ALA A 271 -20.99 -11.92 -11.06
CA ALA A 271 -22.11 -12.17 -10.15
C ALA A 271 -22.07 -13.59 -9.56
N ASP A 272 -21.89 -14.60 -10.40
CA ASP A 272 -21.83 -16.01 -10.02
C ASP A 272 -20.55 -16.34 -9.24
N LYS A 273 -19.38 -15.99 -9.79
CA LYS A 273 -18.12 -16.57 -9.30
C LYS A 273 -17.36 -15.74 -8.27
N TYR A 274 -17.72 -14.48 -8.06
CA TYR A 274 -16.94 -13.60 -7.17
C TYR A 274 -16.89 -14.14 -5.74
N VAL A 275 -18.04 -14.44 -5.12
CA VAL A 275 -18.11 -14.88 -3.72
C VAL A 275 -17.43 -16.23 -3.55
N THR A 276 -17.61 -17.16 -4.50
CA THR A 276 -16.97 -18.49 -4.51
C THR A 276 -15.46 -18.41 -4.42
N PHE A 277 -14.83 -17.48 -5.14
CA PHE A 277 -13.37 -17.29 -5.09
C PHE A 277 -12.93 -16.36 -3.97
N ALA A 278 -13.75 -15.38 -3.57
CA ALA A 278 -13.44 -14.46 -2.48
C ALA A 278 -13.28 -15.19 -1.14
N ILE A 279 -14.20 -16.10 -0.78
CA ILE A 279 -14.17 -16.84 0.50
C ILE A 279 -12.81 -17.49 0.79
N PRO A 280 -12.30 -18.41 -0.05
CA PRO A 280 -11.03 -19.07 0.23
C PRO A 280 -9.85 -18.11 0.19
N ILE A 281 -9.91 -17.03 -0.61
CA ILE A 281 -8.84 -16.02 -0.65
C ILE A 281 -8.82 -15.24 0.67
N ILE A 282 -9.97 -14.80 1.17
CA ILE A 282 -10.12 -14.06 2.42
C ILE A 282 -9.66 -14.93 3.59
N ALA A 283 -10.17 -16.17 3.70
CA ALA A 283 -9.79 -17.09 4.77
C ALA A 283 -8.28 -17.36 4.81
N LYS A 284 -7.65 -17.61 3.66
CA LYS A 284 -6.19 -17.74 3.58
C LYS A 284 -5.46 -16.46 3.96
N SER A 285 -6.02 -15.30 3.63
CA SER A 285 -5.40 -14.01 3.93
C SER A 285 -5.42 -13.70 5.43
N MET A 286 -6.48 -14.09 6.15
CA MET A 286 -6.56 -13.93 7.60
C MET A 286 -5.42 -14.63 8.34
N VAL A 287 -4.94 -15.77 7.82
CA VAL A 287 -3.76 -16.49 8.33
C VAL A 287 -2.45 -15.88 7.81
N ASN A 288 -2.43 -15.44 6.55
CA ASN A 288 -1.20 -14.87 5.95
C ASN A 288 -0.83 -13.50 6.52
N ILE A 289 -1.79 -12.65 6.89
CA ILE A 289 -1.52 -11.31 7.43
C ILE A 289 -0.61 -11.34 8.68
N PRO A 290 -0.89 -12.14 9.73
CA PRO A 290 -0.01 -12.20 10.89
C PRO A 290 1.36 -12.80 10.54
N ILE A 291 1.43 -13.83 9.69
CA ILE A 291 2.70 -14.41 9.22
C ILE A 291 3.53 -13.34 8.51
N TYR A 292 2.91 -12.59 7.61
CA TYR A 292 3.59 -11.58 6.82
C TYR A 292 4.04 -10.41 7.68
N THR A 293 3.20 -10.00 8.63
CA THR A 293 3.54 -8.98 9.61
C THR A 293 4.75 -9.41 10.43
N PHE A 294 4.74 -10.65 10.95
CA PHE A 294 5.86 -11.18 11.74
C PHE A 294 7.18 -11.18 10.96
N VAL A 295 7.18 -11.73 9.74
CA VAL A 295 8.38 -11.80 8.89
C VAL A 295 8.88 -10.41 8.52
N LEU A 296 8.00 -9.51 8.06
CA LEU A 296 8.40 -8.16 7.68
C LEU A 296 8.88 -7.34 8.89
N SER A 297 8.25 -7.49 10.06
CA SER A 297 8.69 -6.79 11.27
C SER A 297 10.06 -7.25 11.76
N ALA A 298 10.44 -8.52 11.54
CA ALA A 298 11.79 -9.00 11.83
C ALA A 298 12.84 -8.42 10.89
N ILE A 299 12.50 -8.23 9.61
CA ILE A 299 13.40 -7.71 8.57
C ILE A 299 13.47 -6.17 8.59
N TYR A 300 12.40 -5.51 9.02
CA TYR A 300 12.24 -4.06 8.93
C TYR A 300 13.37 -3.23 9.57
N PRO A 301 13.96 -3.59 10.73
CA PRO A 301 15.09 -2.84 11.28
C PRO A 301 16.29 -2.76 10.32
N VAL A 302 16.55 -3.82 9.56
CA VAL A 302 17.61 -3.83 8.54
C VAL A 302 17.23 -2.91 7.39
N VAL A 303 15.97 -2.97 6.96
CA VAL A 303 15.43 -2.12 5.90
C VAL A 303 15.46 -0.64 6.28
N SER A 304 15.10 -0.30 7.53
CA SER A 304 15.11 1.09 8.00
C SER A 304 16.54 1.64 8.04
N LEU A 305 17.52 0.84 8.46
CA LEU A 305 18.93 1.24 8.43
C LEU A 305 19.43 1.48 7.00
N LEU A 306 19.03 0.63 6.05
CA LEU A 306 19.34 0.83 4.62
C LEU A 306 18.70 2.12 4.10
N CYS A 307 17.43 2.36 4.39
CA CYS A 307 16.73 3.57 3.99
C CYS A 307 17.34 4.83 4.61
N ASP A 308 17.73 4.81 5.88
CA ASP A 308 18.29 5.98 6.56
C ASP A 308 19.67 6.37 5.99
N LYS A 309 20.53 5.38 5.71
CA LYS A 309 21.82 5.62 5.03
C LYS A 309 21.62 6.18 3.61
N TYR A 310 20.69 5.60 2.87
CA TYR A 310 20.40 5.97 1.48
C TYR A 310 19.68 7.32 1.32
N VAL A 311 18.71 7.64 2.19
CA VAL A 311 17.99 8.93 2.18
C VAL A 311 18.89 10.06 2.68
N GLY A 312 19.83 9.78 3.59
CA GLY A 312 20.89 10.71 3.99
C GLY A 312 21.80 11.10 2.81
N GLU A 313 22.22 10.12 2.00
CA GLU A 313 23.03 10.35 0.81
C GLU A 313 22.30 11.11 -0.31
N ARG A 314 20.98 10.93 -0.47
CA ARG A 314 20.18 11.71 -1.45
C ARG A 314 20.18 13.22 -1.16
N LYS A 315 20.47 13.65 0.07
CA LYS A 315 20.64 15.07 0.42
C LYS A 315 22.06 15.59 0.21
N GLN A 316 23.06 14.72 0.09
CA GLN A 316 24.47 15.11 -0.07
C GLN A 316 24.94 15.07 -1.53
N VAL A 317 24.23 14.38 -2.42
CA VAL A 317 24.57 14.33 -3.85
C VAL A 317 23.68 15.31 -4.63
N SER A 318 23.88 16.62 -4.41
CA SER A 318 23.58 17.62 -5.43
C SER A 318 24.85 17.88 -6.22
N TYR A 319 24.89 17.38 -7.46
CA TYR A 319 25.61 18.09 -8.52
C TYR A 319 24.78 19.31 -8.90
#